data_AF-A0A7Y3ESH0-F1
#
_entry.id   AF-A0A7Y3ESH0-F1
#
_cell.length_a   1.000
_cell.length_b   1.000
_cell.length_c   1.000
_cell.angle_alpha   90.00
_cell.angle_beta   90.00
_cell.angle_gamma   90.00
#
_symmetry.space_group_name_H-M   'P 1'
#
loop_
_entity.id
_entity.type
_entity.pdbx_description
1 polymer ?
#
loop_
_entity_poly.entity_id
_entity_poly.type
_entity_poly.pdbx_seq_one_letter_code
_entity_poly.pdbx_strand_id
1 'polypeptide(L)'
;MKKSVLLLIILFVCLSIIDVHAQCPMCRMSAESNLREGGTEGIGLNRGILYMLSLPYLLVASLGFLWWKNRRKLSDEIYTEPFSDN
;
A
#
# COMPACT_ATOMS: atom_id res chain seq x y z
N MET A 1 -15.59 5.58 -15.68
CA MET A 1 -14.28 5.11 -15.18
C MET A 1 -13.41 6.24 -14.63
N LYS A 2 -13.08 7.30 -15.41
CA LYS A 2 -12.19 8.40 -14.97
C LYS A 2 -12.67 9.11 -13.69
N LYS A 3 -13.99 9.36 -13.57
CA LYS A 3 -14.60 9.99 -12.38
C LYS A 3 -14.54 9.10 -11.13
N SER A 4 -14.75 7.79 -11.26
CA SER A 4 -14.61 6.84 -10.14
C SER A 4 -13.15 6.69 -9.68
N VAL A 5 -12.20 6.73 -10.60
CA VAL A 5 -10.76 6.70 -10.26
C VAL A 5 -10.37 7.96 -9.49
N LEU A 6 -10.81 9.14 -9.94
CA LEU A 6 -10.59 10.40 -9.22
C LEU A 6 -11.18 10.37 -7.81
N LEU A 7 -12.40 9.83 -7.66
CA LEU A 7 -13.08 9.73 -6.37
C LEU A 7 -12.34 8.78 -5.40
N LEU A 8 -11.83 7.66 -5.92
CA LEU A 8 -10.98 6.73 -5.15
C LEU A 8 -9.67 7.37 -4.69
N ILE A 9 -9.02 8.17 -5.55
CA ILE A 9 -7.79 8.89 -5.19
C ILE A 9 -8.07 9.91 -4.08
N ILE A 10 -9.14 10.69 -4.20
CA ILE A 10 -9.53 11.67 -3.18
C ILE A 10 -9.81 10.96 -1.85
N LEU A 11 -10.56 9.85 -1.87
CA LEU A 11 -10.84 9.05 -0.68
C LEU A 11 -9.56 8.52 -0.02
N PHE A 12 -8.63 8.00 -0.82
CA PHE A 12 -7.34 7.52 -0.32
C PHE A 12 -6.51 8.63 0.35
N VAL A 13 -6.46 9.81 -0.27
CA VAL A 13 -5.76 10.98 0.30
C VAL A 13 -6.40 11.40 1.62
N CYS A 14 -7.73 11.46 1.71
CA CYS A 14 -8.45 11.79 2.94
C CYS A 14 -8.20 10.77 4.07
N LEU A 15 -8.10 9.48 3.76
CA LEU A 15 -7.81 8.42 4.73
C LEU A 15 -6.35 8.43 5.19
N SER A 16 -5.44 9.01 4.41
CA SER A 16 -4.00 9.07 4.72
C SER A 16 -3.63 10.13 5.77
N ILE A 17 -4.56 11.04 6.10
CA ILE A 17 -4.35 12.15 7.05
C ILE A 17 -4.68 11.73 8.50
N ILE A 18 -5.18 10.52 8.70
CA ILE A 18 -5.59 10.03 10.02
C ILE A 18 -4.36 9.47 10.74
N ASP A 19 -4.07 9.99 11.94
CA ASP A 19 -3.01 9.45 12.79
C ASP A 19 -3.32 7.98 13.16
N VAL A 20 -2.61 7.06 12.53
CA VAL A 20 -2.76 5.62 12.81
C VAL A 20 -1.95 5.28 14.05
N HIS A 21 -2.64 5.09 15.18
CA HIS A 21 -2.03 4.58 16.40
C HIS A 21 -1.62 3.10 16.22
N ALA A 22 -0.36 2.78 16.51
CA ALA A 22 0.14 1.41 16.37
C ALA A 22 -0.61 0.43 17.28
N GLN A 23 -0.91 -0.76 16.73
CA GLN A 23 -1.75 -1.79 17.34
C GLN A 23 -0.97 -2.85 18.16
N CYS A 24 0.34 -2.67 18.36
CA CYS A 24 1.14 -3.58 19.17
C CYS A 24 1.41 -2.95 20.56
N PRO A 25 0.61 -3.27 21.60
CA PRO A 25 0.70 -2.62 22.90
C PRO A 25 2.03 -2.91 23.61
N MET A 26 2.65 -4.06 23.35
CA MET A 26 3.90 -4.47 24.00
C MET A 26 5.11 -3.64 23.54
N CYS A 27 5.34 -3.54 22.22
CA CYS A 27 6.46 -2.75 21.69
C CYS A 27 6.27 -1.25 21.95
N ARG A 28 5.02 -0.78 21.93
CA ARG A 28 4.67 0.61 22.24
C ARG A 28 4.97 0.97 23.69
N MET A 29 4.55 0.13 24.64
CA MET A 29 4.73 0.41 26.07
C MET A 29 6.22 0.47 26.44
N SER A 30 7.04 -0.46 25.94
CA SER A 30 8.50 -0.44 26.21
C SER A 30 9.20 0.81 25.65
N ALA A 31 8.78 1.26 24.46
CA ALA A 31 9.32 2.45 23.81
C ALA A 31 8.84 3.75 24.49
N GLU A 32 7.55 3.83 24.86
CA GLU A 32 7.02 4.99 25.60
C GLU A 32 7.63 5.10 27.01
N SER A 33 7.89 3.98 27.70
CA SER A 33 8.59 4.00 28.99
C SER A 33 10.03 4.51 28.87
N ASN A 34 10.77 4.08 27.84
CA ASN A 34 12.12 4.59 27.57
C ASN A 34 12.13 6.11 27.32
N LEU A 35 11.18 6.61 26.53
CA LEU A 35 11.04 8.04 26.24
C LEU A 35 10.72 8.85 27.51
N ARG A 36 9.91 8.30 28.42
CA ARG A 36 9.57 8.94 29.70
C ARG A 36 10.75 9.02 30.68
N GLU A 37 11.68 8.06 30.60
CA GLU A 37 12.90 8.02 31.41
C GLU A 37 14.05 8.84 30.80
N GLY A 38 13.82 9.55 29.68
CA GLY A 38 14.81 10.40 29.01
C GLY A 38 15.64 9.69 27.93
N GLY A 39 15.30 8.44 27.60
CA GLY A 39 15.89 7.71 26.49
C GLY A 39 15.35 8.16 25.13
N THR A 40 16.09 7.87 24.06
CA THR A 40 15.68 8.16 22.66
C THR A 40 15.16 6.93 21.92
N GLU A 41 15.21 5.77 22.57
CA GLU A 41 14.73 4.48 22.06
C GLU A 41 13.20 4.53 21.91
N GLY A 42 12.71 4.55 20.67
CA GLY A 42 11.27 4.63 20.38
C GLY A 42 10.82 5.86 19.60
N ILE A 43 11.69 6.86 19.40
CA ILE A 43 11.40 8.00 18.54
C ILE A 43 11.11 7.48 17.11
N GLY A 44 9.88 7.66 16.65
CA GLY A 44 9.47 7.23 15.31
C GLY A 44 9.02 5.77 15.17
N LEU A 45 8.88 5.02 16.27
CA LEU A 45 8.43 3.60 16.23
C LEU A 45 7.09 3.42 15.51
N ASN A 46 6.13 4.32 15.71
CA ASN A 46 4.83 4.27 15.02
C ASN A 46 4.99 4.38 13.49
N ARG A 47 5.93 5.19 13.01
CA ARG A 47 6.22 5.30 11.57
C ARG A 47 6.83 3.99 11.06
N GLY A 48 7.74 3.39 11.82
CA GLY A 48 8.34 2.08 11.49
C GLY A 48 7.30 0.96 11.33
N ILE A 49 6.34 0.87 12.26
CA ILE A 49 5.27 -0.15 12.21
C ILE A 49 4.38 0.04 10.98
N LEU A 50 4.02 1.28 10.64
CA LEU A 50 3.22 1.56 9.44
C LEU A 50 3.98 1.23 8.15
N TYR A 51 5.28 1.49 8.09
CA TYR A 51 6.11 1.10 6.95
C TYR A 51 6.17 -0.43 6.79
N MET A 52 6.41 -1.16 7.87
CA MET A 52 6.49 -2.63 7.82
C MET A 52 5.15 -3.29 7.50
N LEU A 53 4.03 -2.73 7.97
CA LEU A 53 2.70 -3.24 7.63
C LEU A 53 2.27 -2.88 6.21
N SER A 54 2.61 -1.70 5.70
CA SER A 54 2.21 -1.27 4.35
C SER A 54 2.98 -1.99 3.23
N LEU A 55 4.25 -2.34 3.46
CA LEU A 55 5.12 -3.00 2.49
C LEU A 55 4.51 -4.29 1.87
N PRO A 56 4.03 -5.28 2.66
CA PRO A 56 3.47 -6.51 2.08
C PRO A 56 2.22 -6.24 1.23
N TYR A 57 1.36 -5.29 1.62
CA TYR A 57 0.16 -4.96 0.83
C TYR A 57 0.52 -4.28 -0.49
N LEU A 58 1.49 -3.36 -0.49
CA LEU A 58 1.96 -2.69 -1.71
C LEU A 58 2.64 -3.68 -2.67
N LEU A 59 3.41 -4.64 -2.13
CA LEU A 59 4.01 -5.70 -2.93
C LEU A 59 2.95 -6.58 -3.60
N VAL A 60 1.96 -7.06 -2.86
CA VAL A 60 0.89 -7.89 -3.43
C VAL A 60 0.06 -7.10 -4.47
N ALA A 61 -0.29 -5.85 -4.17
CA ALA A 61 -1.05 -5.00 -5.08
C ALA A 61 -0.31 -4.72 -6.38
N SER A 62 0.99 -4.41 -6.31
CA SER A 62 1.82 -4.14 -7.49
C SER A 62 2.02 -5.38 -8.36
N LEU A 63 2.33 -6.53 -7.75
CA LEU A 63 2.45 -7.80 -8.48
C LEU A 63 1.12 -8.22 -9.13
N GLY A 64 0.00 -8.09 -8.41
CA GLY A 64 -1.33 -8.38 -8.94
C GLY A 64 -1.70 -7.47 -10.11
N PHE A 65 -1.37 -6.18 -10.02
CA PHE A 65 -1.59 -5.22 -11.10
C PHE A 65 -0.75 -5.53 -12.34
N LEU A 66 0.55 -5.85 -12.17
CA LEU A 66 1.43 -6.23 -13.28
C LEU A 66 0.94 -7.50 -13.97
N TRP A 67 0.53 -8.51 -13.20
CA TRP A 67 -0.03 -9.74 -13.74
C TRP A 67 -1.31 -9.50 -14.54
N TRP A 68 -2.25 -8.73 -13.99
CA TRP A 68 -3.49 -8.39 -14.66
C TRP A 68 -3.24 -7.61 -15.97
N LYS A 69 -2.33 -6.62 -15.94
CA LYS A 69 -1.95 -5.83 -17.12
C LYS A 69 -1.34 -6.71 -18.21
N ASN A 70 -0.46 -7.65 -17.85
CA ASN A 70 0.16 -8.55 -18.81
C ASN A 70 -0.86 -9.49 -19.47
N ARG A 71 -1.82 -10.00 -18.68
CA ARG A 71 -2.85 -10.90 -19.21
C ARG A 71 -3.82 -10.20 -20.17
N ARG A 72 -4.12 -8.91 -19.96
CA ARG A 72 -4.96 -8.13 -20.88
C ARG A 72 -4.26 -7.86 -22.22
N LYS A 73 -2.95 -7.54 -22.21
CA LYS A 73 -2.18 -7.40 -23.45
C LYS A 73 -2.19 -8.67 -24.28
N LEU A 74 -2.06 -9.83 -23.64
CA LEU A 74 -2.10 -11.13 -24.33
C LEU A 74 -3.47 -11.38 -24.98
N SER A 75 -4.58 -11.05 -24.31
CA SER A 75 -5.92 -11.18 -24.89
C SER A 75 -6.18 -10.22 -26.04
N ASP A 76 -5.68 -8.98 -25.95
CA ASP A 76 -5.79 -7.99 -27.03
C ASP A 76 -4.95 -8.45 -28.25
N GLU A 77 -3.72 -8.94 -28.04
CA GLU A 77 -2.82 -9.45 -29.10
C GLU A 77 -3.40 -10.70 -29.80
N ILE A 78 -3.92 -11.67 -29.03
CA ILE A 78 -4.57 -12.89 -29.56
C ILE A 78 -5.84 -12.58 -30.37
N TYR A 79 -6.56 -11.48 -30.09
CA TYR A 79 -7.78 -11.12 -30.83
C TYR A 79 -7.50 -10.33 -32.12
N THR A 80 -6.33 -9.70 -32.25
CA THR A 80 -5.88 -9.02 -33.48
C THR A 80 -5.31 -9.98 -34.53
N GLU A 81 -4.74 -11.12 -34.13
CA GLU A 81 -4.04 -12.05 -35.04
C GLU A 81 -4.89 -13.04 -35.88
N PRO A 82 -6.20 -13.32 -35.65
CA PRO A 82 -6.93 -14.25 -36.53
C PRO A 82 -7.55 -13.59 -37.78
N PHE A 83 -7.36 -12.28 -38.00
CA PHE A 83 -7.90 -11.56 -39.17
C PHE A 83 -6.89 -10.59 -39.81
N SER A 84 -5.61 -10.97 -39.93
CA SER A 84 -4.60 -10.19 -40.67
C SER A 84 -3.80 -11.01 -41.69
N ASP A 85 -4.30 -12.19 -42.09
CA ASP A 85 -3.81 -12.92 -43.27
C ASP A 85 -4.97 -13.11 -44.26
N ASN A 86 -5.26 -12.03 -45.00
CA ASN A 86 -5.71 -11.92 -46.40
C ASN A 86 -6.33 -10.54 -46.67
#